data_AF-A0A0S8D6S4-F1
#
_entry.id   AF-A0A0S8D6S4-F1
#
_cell.length_a   1.000
_cell.length_b   1.000
_cell.length_c   1.000
_cell.angle_alpha   90.00
_cell.angle_beta   90.00
_cell.angle_gamma   90.00
#
_symmetry.space_group_name_H-M   'P 1'
#
loop_
_entity.id
_entity.type
_entity.pdbx_description
1 polymer ?
#
loop_
_entity_poly.entity_id
_entity_poly.type
_entity_poly.pdbx_seq_one_letter_code
_entity_poly.pdbx_strand_id
1 'polypeptide(L)' 'MFGLGATELIIILIIVVILFGASRLPEIGKGIGEAIKNFKKSSAEQPEIDVTPDKESKKAESNGESKQ' A
#
# COMPACT_ATOMS: atom_id res chain seq x y z
N MET A 1 3.10 -20.29 29.24
CA MET A 1 4.14 -21.24 28.80
C MET A 1 3.95 -21.47 27.32
N PHE A 2 4.85 -20.97 26.46
CA PHE A 2 4.76 -20.88 24.99
C PHE A 2 3.87 -19.76 24.43
N GLY A 3 4.35 -18.52 24.55
CA GLY A 3 4.01 -17.49 23.58
C GLY A 3 5.01 -17.59 22.43
N LEU A 4 4.54 -17.65 21.19
CA LEU A 4 5.41 -17.50 20.02
C LEU A 4 6.04 -16.12 20.10
N GLY A 5 7.28 -16.04 20.58
CA GLY A 5 8.02 -14.81 20.65
C GLY A 5 8.47 -14.37 19.26
N ALA A 6 8.96 -13.13 19.18
CA ALA A 6 9.54 -12.62 17.95
C ALA A 6 10.69 -13.50 17.45
N THR A 7 11.46 -14.10 18.37
CA THR A 7 12.56 -15.02 18.07
C THR A 7 12.08 -16.30 17.39
N GLU A 8 11.04 -16.96 17.93
CA GLU A 8 10.47 -18.17 17.34
C GLU A 8 9.89 -17.90 15.95
N LEU A 9 9.21 -16.76 15.76
CA LEU A 9 8.69 -16.36 14.45
C LEU A 9 9.81 -16.14 13.43
N ILE A 10 10.94 -15.57 13.83
CA ILE A 10 12.11 -15.40 12.96
C ILE A 10 12.69 -16.76 12.54
N ILE A 11 12.80 -17.71 13.47
CA ILE A 11 13.31 -19.06 13.15
C ILE A 11 12.38 -19.75 12.14
N ILE A 12 11.07 -19.68 12.35
CA ILE A 12 10.08 -20.24 11.42
C ILE A 12 10.19 -19.55 10.05
N LEU A 13 10.31 -18.22 10.03
CA LEU A 13 10.48 -17.45 8.79
C LEU A 13 11.72 -17.90 8.01
N ILE A 14 12.85 -18.11 8.69
CA ILE A 14 14.08 -18.60 8.07
C ILE A 14 13.87 -19.98 7.44
N ILE A 15 13.21 -20.90 8.15
CA ILE A 15 12.90 -22.24 7.62
C ILE A 15 12.02 -22.14 6.36
N VAL A 16 10.98 -21.32 6.40
CA VAL A 16 10.09 -21.08 5.24
C VAL A 16 10.87 -20.50 4.06
N VAL A 17 11.75 -19.52 4.31
CA VAL A 17 12.62 -18.94 3.27
C VAL A 17 13.55 -19.97 2.65
N ILE A 18 14.07 -20.93 3.42
CA ILE A 18 14.93 -22.00 2.90
C ILE A 18 14.13 -22.97 2.02
N LEU A 19 12.91 -23.34 2.45
CA LEU A 19 12.07 -24.29 1.72
C LEU A 19 11.51 -23.72 0.41
N PHE A 20 11.01 -22.49 0.46
CA PHE A 20 10.36 -21.85 -0.69
C PHE A 20 11.32 -20.96 -1.49
N GLY A 21 12.46 -20.57 -0.91
CA GLY A 21 13.39 -19.59 -1.47
C GLY A 21 13.00 -18.15 -1.13
N ALA A 22 14.01 -17.31 -0.91
CA ALA A 22 13.83 -15.89 -0.57
C ALA A 22 13.08 -15.08 -1.65
N SER A 23 13.09 -15.54 -2.90
CA SER A 23 12.42 -14.87 -4.02
C SER A 23 10.92 -15.13 -4.11
N ARG A 24 10.42 -16.26 -3.57
CA ARG A 24 9.01 -16.65 -3.68
C ARG A 24 8.08 -15.88 -2.74
N LEU A 25 8.56 -15.54 -1.55
CA LEU A 25 7.80 -14.75 -0.57
C LEU A 25 7.41 -13.35 -1.10
N PRO A 26 8.34 -12.55 -1.67
CA PRO A 26 8.01 -11.27 -2.30
C PRO A 26 7.11 -11.42 -3.52
N GLU A 27 7.29 -12.46 -4.33
CA GLU A 27 6.49 -12.73 -5.53
C GLU A 27 5.02 -12.97 -5.17
N ILE A 28 4.76 -13.82 -4.17
CA ILE A 28 3.43 -14.08 -3.63
C ILE A 28 2.87 -12.81 -2.95
N GLY A 29 3.71 -12.10 -2.19
CA GLY A 29 3.32 -10.87 -1.49
C GLY A 29 2.88 -9.75 -2.44
N LYS A 30 3.52 -9.61 -3.62
CA LYS A 30 3.10 -8.65 -4.66
C LYS A 30 1.69 -8.97 -5.17
N GLY A 31 1.42 -10.22 -5.53
CA GLY A 31 0.09 -10.63 -6.02
C GLY A 31 -1.01 -10.43 -4.96
N ILE A 32 -0.75 -10.83 -3.72
CA ILE A 32 -1.69 -10.62 -2.61
C ILE A 32 -1.87 -9.12 -2.31
N GLY A 33 -0.79 -8.33 -2.33
CA GLY A 33 -0.83 -6.90 -2.08
C GLY A 33 -1.64 -6.13 -3.12
N GLU A 34 -1.49 -6.48 -4.40
CA GLU A 34 -2.31 -5.94 -5.49
C GLU A 34 -3.78 -6.34 -5.33
N ALA A 35 -4.07 -7.58 -4.98
CA ALA A 35 -5.43 -8.05 -4.72
C ALA A 35 -6.08 -7.28 -3.56
N ILE A 36 -5.38 -7.11 -2.43
CA ILE A 36 -5.87 -6.34 -1.28
C ILE A 36 -6.05 -4.86 -1.65
N LYS A 37 -5.12 -4.28 -2.41
CA LYS A 37 -5.21 -2.88 -2.86
C LYS A 37 -6.44 -2.66 -3.75
N ASN A 38 -6.66 -3.54 -4.71
CA ASN A 38 -7.80 -3.47 -5.62
C ASN A 38 -9.11 -3.74 -4.87
N PHE A 39 -9.14 -4.73 -3.97
CA PHE A 39 -10.28 -5.00 -3.11
C PHE A 39 -10.64 -3.81 -2.23
N LYS A 40 -9.65 -3.17 -1.60
CA LYS A 40 -9.85 -1.95 -0.80
C LYS A 40 -10.37 -0.81 -1.67
N LYS A 41 -9.81 -0.63 -2.87
CA LYS A 41 -10.25 0.42 -3.80
C LYS A 41 -11.70 0.22 -4.21
N SER A 42 -12.08 -0.97 -4.66
CA SER A 42 -13.46 -1.28 -5.04
C SER A 42 -14.44 -1.27 -3.87
N SER A 43 -13.98 -1.63 -2.67
CA SER A 43 -14.81 -1.56 -1.46
C SER A 43 -14.96 -0.13 -0.92
N ALA A 44 -14.04 0.78 -1.25
CA ALA A 44 -14.10 2.20 -0.90
C ALA A 44 -14.80 3.04 -1.98
N GLU A 45 -14.70 2.65 -3.25
CA GLU A 45 -15.52 3.13 -4.37
C GLU A 45 -16.91 2.47 -4.34
N GLN A 46 -17.61 2.59 -3.21
CA GLN A 46 -19.06 2.75 -3.33
C GLN A 46 -19.24 4.12 -4.00
N PRO A 47 -20.13 4.27 -4.99
CA PRO A 47 -20.36 5.57 -5.61
C PRO A 47 -20.94 6.48 -4.53
N GLU A 48 -20.07 7.21 -3.84
CA GLU A 48 -20.41 8.56 -3.44
C GLU A 48 -20.79 9.23 -4.75
N ILE A 49 -22.09 9.40 -4.97
CA ILE A 49 -22.61 10.31 -5.95
C ILE A 49 -22.06 11.67 -5.53
N ASP A 50 -20.86 11.98 -6.00
CA ASP A 50 -20.19 13.25 -5.77
C ASP A 50 -20.92 14.27 -6.65
N VAL A 51 -21.96 14.87 -6.08
CA VAL A 51 -22.69 16.01 -6.65
C VAL A 51 -21.89 17.31 -6.51
N THR A 52 -20.59 17.26 -6.18
CA THR A 52 -19.76 18.46 -6.14
C THR A 52 -19.29 18.80 -7.56
N PRO A 53 -19.71 19.95 -8.13
CA PRO A 53 -19.23 20.37 -9.45
C PRO A 53 -17.75 20.70 -9.37
N ASP A 54 -17.02 20.30 -10.41
CA ASP A 54 -15.60 20.54 -10.67
C ASP A 54 -15.07 21.86 -10.08
N LYS A 55 -14.11 21.75 -9.16
CA LYS A 55 -13.14 22.83 -8.90
C LYS A 55 -11.80 22.46 -9.51
N GLU A 56 -11.78 22.52 -10.84
CA GLU A 56 -10.60 22.89 -11.58
C GLU A 56 -10.21 24.33 -11.18
N SER A 57 -9.28 24.49 -10.24
CA SER A 57 -8.33 25.62 -10.18
C SER A 57 -7.47 25.57 -8.91
N LYS A 58 -6.16 25.31 -9.10
CA LYS A 58 -5.01 26.10 -8.60
C LYS A 58 -3.75 25.23 -8.51
N LYS A 59 -3.10 25.04 -9.67
CA LYS A 59 -1.66 24.75 -9.76
C LYS A 59 -1.03 25.63 -10.84
N ALA A 60 -0.97 26.92 -10.56
CA ALA A 60 -0.28 28.02 -11.26
C ALA A 60 -0.65 29.27 -10.41
N GLU A 61 0.21 30.12 -9.84
CA GLU A 61 1.62 30.43 -9.98
C GLU A 61 2.13 30.86 -8.59
N SER A 62 3.31 30.40 -8.18
CA SER A 62 4.11 31.04 -7.13
C SER A 62 5.50 31.26 -7.71
N ASN A 63 5.60 32.25 -8.59
CA ASN A 63 6.87 32.93 -8.82
C ASN A 63 6.56 34.32 -9.40
N GLY A 64 6.78 35.35 -8.59
CA GLY A 64 6.54 36.74 -8.94
C GLY A 64 7.48 37.64 -8.15
N GLU A 65 8.70 37.78 -8.66
CA GLU A 65 9.49 39.01 -8.51
C GLU A 65 8.66 40.23 -8.96
N SER A 66 8.64 41.28 -8.14
CA SER A 66 8.73 42.71 -8.55
C SER A 66 8.38 43.57 -7.33
N LYS A 67 9.33 44.32 -6.77
CA LYS A 67 9.54 45.74 -7.07
C LYS A 67 8.26 46.57 -7.00
N GLN A 68 8.13 47.35 -5.93
CA GLN A 68 7.94 48.81 -5.95
C GLN A 68 8.31 49.39 -4.59
#